data_AF-A0A259RIG3-F1
#
_entry.id   AF-A0A259RIG3-F1
#
_cell.length_a   1.000
_cell.length_b   1.000
_cell.length_c   1.000
_cell.angle_alpha   90.00
_cell.angle_beta   90.00
_cell.angle_gamma   90.00
#
_symmetry.space_group_name_H-M   'P 1'
#
loop_
_entity.id
_entity.type
_entity.pdbx_description
1 polymer ?
#
loop_
_entity_poly.entity_id
_entity_poly.type
_entity_poly.pdbx_seq_one_letter_code
_entity_poly.pdbx_strand_id
1 'polypeptide(L)'
;DIEPQVSDLQDVYLYTVDDLKTVIDEGQKSRAAAAEQAEEIISLQVGHFLEWVQLQTGAELIKSYRQQSEQTRDDVLFRAKALLAAGKSPEESLEYLAHTLTNRLIHHPTVVLREACATGDLTAVHAAQNVLGLGESPSR
;
A
#
# COMPACT_ATOMS: atom_id res chain seq x y z
N ASP A 1 -62.27 17.36 -1.29
CA ASP A 1 -62.57 18.76 -0.95
C ASP A 1 -63.01 18.87 0.48
N ILE A 2 -62.27 19.67 1.24
CA ILE A 2 -62.61 20.05 2.62
C ILE A 2 -63.01 21.53 2.55
N GLU A 3 -64.18 21.86 3.08
CA GLU A 3 -64.68 23.25 3.05
C GLU A 3 -63.79 24.18 3.89
N PRO A 4 -63.53 25.44 3.47
CA PRO A 4 -62.59 26.34 4.15
C PRO A 4 -62.94 26.69 5.61
N GLN A 5 -64.21 26.50 5.99
CA GLN A 5 -64.77 26.87 7.29
C GLN A 5 -64.31 25.97 8.46
N VAL A 6 -63.57 24.89 8.19
CA VAL A 6 -63.04 24.00 9.23
C VAL A 6 -61.77 24.58 9.89
N SER A 7 -61.20 25.66 9.36
CA SER A 7 -60.02 26.34 9.93
C SER A 7 -60.30 27.25 11.14
N ASP A 8 -61.58 27.51 11.45
CA ASP A 8 -62.00 28.36 12.59
C ASP A 8 -62.05 27.59 13.94
N LEU A 9 -61.74 26.30 13.96
CA LEU A 9 -61.65 25.48 15.17
C LEU A 9 -60.23 25.56 15.75
N GLN A 10 -60.13 25.91 17.04
CA GLN A 10 -58.87 26.23 17.76
C GLN A 10 -57.76 25.16 17.76
N ASP A 11 -57.98 23.99 17.16
CA ASP A 11 -57.02 22.88 17.08
C ASP A 11 -56.97 22.20 15.70
N VAL A 12 -57.43 22.87 14.63
CA VAL A 12 -57.42 22.28 13.27
C VAL A 12 -56.40 22.98 12.36
N TYR A 13 -55.34 22.26 12.01
CA TYR A 13 -54.35 22.68 11.02
C TYR A 13 -54.70 22.11 9.64
N LEU A 14 -55.17 22.96 8.73
CA LEU A 14 -55.46 22.58 7.35
C LEU A 14 -54.16 22.67 6.52
N TYR A 15 -53.65 21.53 6.07
CA TYR A 15 -52.55 21.48 5.10
C TYR A 15 -53.12 21.23 3.71
N THR A 16 -52.71 22.06 2.76
CA THR A 16 -53.07 21.92 1.35
C THR A 16 -52.06 21.05 0.61
N VAL A 17 -52.42 20.58 -0.59
CA VAL A 17 -51.51 19.83 -1.46
C VAL A 17 -50.27 20.66 -1.84
N ASP A 18 -50.37 21.99 -1.86
CA ASP A 18 -49.24 22.87 -2.11
C ASP A 18 -48.30 22.98 -0.91
N ASP A 19 -48.79 22.90 0.34
CA ASP A 19 -47.94 22.85 1.54
C ASP A 19 -47.08 21.56 1.59
N LEU A 20 -47.60 20.45 1.06
CA LEU A 20 -46.85 19.20 0.93
C LEU A 20 -45.72 19.30 -0.10
N LYS A 21 -45.87 20.09 -1.17
CA LYS A 21 -44.80 20.29 -2.16
C LYS A 21 -43.60 20.98 -1.54
N THR A 22 -43.82 21.98 -0.69
CA THR A 22 -42.73 22.69 0.00
C THR A 22 -41.90 21.76 0.88
N VAL A 23 -42.54 20.88 1.66
CA VAL A 23 -41.85 19.90 2.51
C VAL A 23 -41.10 18.85 1.67
N ILE A 24 -41.67 18.44 0.53
CA ILE A 24 -41.01 17.50 -0.39
C ILE A 24 -39.77 18.14 -1.00
N ASP A 25 -39.84 19.40 -1.44
CA ASP A 25 -38.72 20.14 -2.02
C ASP A 25 -37.60 20.39 -1.00
N GLU A 26 -37.95 20.74 0.24
CA GLU A 26 -37.00 20.84 1.35
C GLU A 26 -36.35 19.48 1.65
N GLY A 27 -37.14 18.40 1.67
CA GLY A 27 -36.63 17.04 1.84
C GLY A 27 -35.69 16.61 0.71
N GLN A 28 -35.96 17.01 -0.54
CA GLN A 28 -35.07 16.75 -1.67
C GLN A 28 -33.75 17.50 -1.53
N LYS A 29 -33.78 18.79 -1.18
CA LYS A 29 -32.57 19.60 -0.94
C LYS A 29 -31.75 19.06 0.22
N SER A 30 -32.40 18.69 1.33
CA SER A 30 -31.76 18.10 2.49
C SER A 30 -31.09 16.76 2.15
N ARG A 31 -31.75 15.88 1.39
CA ARG A 31 -31.16 14.62 0.91
C ARG A 31 -29.97 14.85 -0.03
N ALA A 32 -30.06 15.83 -0.93
CA ALA A 32 -28.95 16.18 -1.83
C ALA A 32 -27.72 16.67 -1.05
N ALA A 33 -27.92 17.58 -0.09
CA ALA A 33 -26.83 18.07 0.76
C ALA A 33 -26.23 16.97 1.64
N ALA A 34 -27.06 16.07 2.18
CA ALA A 34 -26.57 14.93 2.94
C ALA A 34 -25.79 13.92 2.08
N ALA A 35 -26.18 13.74 0.82
CA ALA A 35 -25.47 12.90 -0.13
C ALA A 35 -24.09 13.50 -0.47
N GLU A 36 -24.02 14.81 -0.71
CA GLU A 36 -22.76 15.52 -0.95
C GLU A 36 -21.80 15.38 0.25
N GLN A 37 -22.30 15.58 1.47
CA GLN A 37 -21.52 15.37 2.69
C GLN A 37 -21.04 13.91 2.83
N ALA A 38 -21.88 12.93 2.48
CA ALA A 38 -21.50 11.53 2.49
C ALA A 38 -20.39 11.25 1.47
N GLU A 39 -20.46 11.82 0.26
CA GLU A 39 -19.43 11.71 -0.77
C GLU A 39 -18.08 12.29 -0.31
N GLU A 40 -18.09 13.45 0.36
CA GLU A 40 -16.89 14.04 0.94
C GLU A 40 -16.25 13.13 1.99
N ILE A 41 -17.06 12.58 2.90
CA ILE A 41 -16.59 11.64 3.92
C ILE A 41 -16.00 10.40 3.28
N ILE A 42 -16.67 9.83 2.27
CA ILE A 42 -16.20 8.64 1.55
C ILE A 42 -14.85 8.94 0.88
N SER A 43 -14.74 10.07 0.18
CA SER A 43 -13.51 10.48 -0.50
C SER A 43 -12.33 10.56 0.48
N LEU A 44 -12.53 11.20 1.63
CA LEU A 44 -11.52 11.29 2.68
C LEU A 44 -11.11 9.91 3.21
N GLN A 45 -12.08 9.04 3.52
CA GLN A 45 -11.78 7.70 4.07
C GLN A 45 -11.12 6.78 3.04
N VAL A 46 -11.47 6.91 1.76
CA VAL A 46 -10.79 6.20 0.67
C VAL A 46 -9.32 6.64 0.61
N GLY A 47 -9.03 7.94 0.74
CA GLY A 47 -7.66 8.44 0.83
C GLY A 47 -6.87 7.79 1.98
N HIS A 48 -7.40 7.84 3.20
CA HIS A 48 -6.77 7.21 4.37
C HIS A 48 -6.57 5.69 4.20
N PHE A 49 -7.55 5.01 3.60
CA PHE A 49 -7.46 3.58 3.34
C PHE A 49 -6.33 3.26 2.36
N LEU A 50 -6.19 4.02 1.27
CA LEU A 50 -5.12 3.81 0.29
C LEU A 50 -3.73 4.04 0.90
N GLU A 51 -3.56 5.08 1.72
CA GLU A 51 -2.33 5.31 2.48
C GLU A 51 -2.00 4.14 3.40
N TRP A 52 -3.00 3.64 4.14
CA TRP A 52 -2.83 2.49 5.02
C TRP A 52 -2.43 1.21 4.26
N VAL A 53 -3.05 0.94 3.11
CA VAL A 53 -2.70 -0.20 2.23
C VAL A 53 -1.26 -0.07 1.72
N GLN A 54 -0.83 1.12 1.31
CA GLN A 54 0.55 1.35 0.87
C GLN A 54 1.56 1.08 1.98
N LEU A 55 1.27 1.52 3.21
CA LEU A 55 2.12 1.27 4.37
C LEU A 55 2.24 -0.23 4.69
N GLN A 56 1.12 -0.98 4.64
CA GLN A 56 1.14 -2.43 4.83
C GLN A 56 1.95 -3.14 3.74
N THR A 57 1.74 -2.76 2.48
CA THR A 57 2.44 -3.35 1.34
C THR A 57 3.96 -3.19 1.46
N GLY A 58 4.42 -2.01 1.89
CA GLY A 58 5.84 -1.76 2.17
C GLY A 58 6.41 -2.67 3.27
N ALA A 59 5.68 -2.83 4.38
CA ALA A 59 6.10 -3.68 5.49
C ALA A 59 6.17 -5.17 5.09
N GLU A 60 5.20 -5.66 4.31
CA GLU A 60 5.16 -7.03 3.82
C GLU A 60 6.29 -7.32 2.81
N LEU A 61 6.59 -6.37 1.94
CA LEU A 61 7.72 -6.47 1.00
C LEU A 61 9.05 -6.61 1.76
N ILE A 62 9.29 -5.72 2.74
CA ILE A 62 10.51 -5.77 3.57
C ILE A 62 10.63 -7.10 4.30
N LYS A 63 9.53 -7.57 4.91
CA LYS A 63 9.49 -8.85 5.61
C LYS A 63 9.83 -10.01 4.68
N SER A 64 9.20 -10.05 3.51
CA SER A 64 9.41 -11.11 2.52
C SER A 64 10.86 -11.13 2.01
N TYR A 65 11.44 -9.97 1.72
CA TYR A 65 12.83 -9.85 1.29
C TYR A 65 13.82 -10.36 2.35
N ARG A 66 13.61 -10.00 3.63
CA ARG A 66 14.45 -10.49 4.73
C ARG A 66 14.32 -12.01 4.90
N GLN A 67 13.10 -12.53 4.86
CA GLN A 67 12.86 -13.97 5.00
C GLN A 67 13.54 -14.77 3.87
N GLN A 68 13.45 -14.31 2.62
CA GLN A 68 14.14 -14.94 1.49
C GLN A 68 15.67 -14.92 1.66
N SER A 69 16.21 -13.81 2.17
CA SER A 69 17.65 -13.65 2.42
C SER A 69 18.15 -14.59 3.53
N GLU A 70 17.37 -14.72 4.61
CA GLU A 70 17.67 -15.64 5.71
C GLU A 70 17.59 -17.10 5.27
N GLN A 71 16.58 -17.47 4.48
CA GLN A 71 16.47 -18.81 3.93
C GLN A 71 17.67 -19.14 3.03
N THR A 72 18.11 -18.18 2.21
CA THR A 72 19.33 -18.31 1.40
C THR A 72 20.57 -18.52 2.27
N ARG A 73 20.72 -17.76 3.36
CA ARG A 73 21.81 -17.93 4.34
C ARG A 73 21.80 -19.34 4.93
N ASP A 74 20.65 -19.81 5.40
CA ASP A 74 20.53 -21.08 6.09
C ASP A 74 20.85 -22.26 5.16
N ASP A 75 20.41 -22.20 3.90
CA ASP A 75 20.72 -23.20 2.88
C ASP A 75 22.23 -23.29 2.58
N VAL A 76 22.90 -22.14 2.41
CA VAL A 76 24.35 -22.13 2.11
C VAL A 76 25.13 -22.56 3.35
N LEU A 77 24.72 -22.13 4.54
CA LEU A 77 25.32 -22.54 5.81
C LEU A 77 25.21 -24.05 6.03
N PHE A 78 24.05 -24.63 5.74
CA PHE A 78 23.85 -26.08 5.82
C PHE A 78 24.86 -26.83 4.93
N ARG A 79 25.04 -26.37 3.69
CA ARG A 79 26.01 -26.96 2.76
C ARG A 79 27.46 -26.79 3.23
N ALA A 80 27.82 -25.61 3.73
CA ALA A 80 29.15 -25.37 4.29
C ALA A 80 29.45 -26.29 5.49
N LYS A 81 28.47 -26.50 6.37
CA LYS A 81 28.59 -27.46 7.48
C LYS A 81 28.74 -28.90 6.99
N ALA A 82 28.05 -29.27 5.91
CA ALA A 82 28.21 -30.60 5.31
C ALA A 82 29.62 -30.80 4.72
N LEU A 83 30.22 -29.76 4.11
CA LEU A 83 31.61 -29.81 3.63
C LEU A 83 32.59 -30.05 4.79
N LEU A 84 32.43 -29.32 5.90
CA LEU A 84 33.23 -29.55 7.11
C LEU A 84 33.10 -30.99 7.63
N ALA A 85 31.87 -31.50 7.72
CA ALA A 85 31.61 -32.86 8.17
C ALA A 85 32.20 -33.93 7.21
N ALA A 86 32.33 -33.59 5.92
CA ALA A 86 32.97 -34.42 4.91
C ALA A 86 34.52 -34.34 4.92
N GLY A 87 35.12 -33.59 5.86
CA GLY A 87 36.56 -33.49 6.04
C GLY A 87 37.24 -32.39 5.23
N LYS A 88 36.48 -31.45 4.65
CA LYS A 88 37.04 -30.23 4.06
C LYS A 88 37.62 -29.32 5.12
N SER A 89 38.62 -28.51 4.75
CA SER A 89 39.23 -27.59 5.71
C SER A 89 38.21 -26.51 6.15
N PRO A 90 38.36 -25.97 7.36
CA PRO A 90 37.59 -24.81 7.81
C PRO A 90 37.65 -23.64 6.83
N GLU A 91 38.83 -23.34 6.30
CA GLU A 91 39.07 -22.27 5.33
C GLU A 91 38.29 -22.51 4.04
N GLU A 92 38.40 -23.70 3.44
CA GLU A 92 37.67 -24.05 2.21
C GLU A 92 36.14 -23.90 2.40
N SER A 93 35.63 -24.34 3.55
CA SER A 93 34.19 -24.32 3.84
C SER A 93 33.66 -22.90 4.10
N LEU A 94 34.46 -22.05 4.75
CA LEU A 94 34.14 -20.64 4.97
C LEU A 94 34.20 -19.85 3.66
N GLU A 95 35.20 -20.11 2.82
CA GLU A 95 35.32 -19.47 1.51
C GLU A 95 34.15 -19.86 0.60
N TYR A 96 33.75 -21.13 0.61
CA TYR A 96 32.52 -21.60 -0.06
C TYR A 96 31.28 -20.84 0.43
N LEU A 97 31.11 -20.71 1.75
CA LEU A 97 29.98 -20.01 2.36
C LEU A 97 29.95 -18.54 1.90
N ALA A 98 31.06 -17.82 2.08
CA ALA A 98 31.16 -16.40 1.78
C ALA A 98 30.89 -16.11 0.31
N HIS A 99 31.55 -16.85 -0.60
CA HIS A 99 31.40 -16.67 -2.04
C HIS A 99 29.98 -17.03 -2.51
N THR A 100 29.46 -18.18 -2.08
CA THR A 100 28.14 -18.66 -2.54
C THR A 100 27.01 -17.78 -2.01
N LEU A 101 27.07 -17.37 -0.74
CA LEU A 101 26.06 -16.51 -0.13
C LEU A 101 26.04 -15.14 -0.80
N THR A 102 27.21 -14.52 -0.95
CA THR A 102 27.33 -13.20 -1.60
C THR A 102 26.75 -13.23 -3.00
N ASN A 103 27.17 -14.20 -3.83
CA ASN A 103 26.69 -14.32 -5.19
C ASN A 103 25.17 -14.53 -5.27
N ARG A 104 24.59 -15.37 -4.40
CA ARG A 104 23.14 -15.59 -4.38
C ARG A 104 22.36 -14.34 -4.01
N LEU A 105 22.82 -13.58 -3.01
CA LEU A 105 22.14 -12.37 -2.55
C LEU A 105 22.20 -11.25 -3.60
N ILE A 106 23.31 -11.10 -4.31
CA ILE A 106 23.49 -10.02 -5.30
C ILE A 106 23.03 -10.38 -6.71
N HIS A 107 22.73 -11.65 -7.00
CA HIS A 107 22.40 -12.10 -8.35
C HIS A 107 21.22 -11.34 -8.94
N HIS A 108 20.06 -11.36 -8.27
CA HIS A 108 18.84 -10.76 -8.78
C HIS A 108 18.95 -9.23 -8.93
N PRO A 109 19.43 -8.46 -7.93
CA PRO A 109 19.67 -7.03 -8.12
C PRO A 109 20.61 -6.71 -9.29
N THR A 110 21.66 -7.53 -9.49
CA THR A 110 22.61 -7.33 -10.60
C THR A 110 21.95 -7.58 -11.96
N VAL A 111 21.08 -8.59 -12.07
CA VAL A 111 20.34 -8.88 -13.32
C VAL A 111 19.39 -7.72 -13.66
N VAL A 112 18.56 -7.30 -12.70
CA VAL A 112 17.61 -6.19 -12.89
C VAL A 112 18.34 -4.90 -13.26
N LEU A 113 19.46 -4.59 -12.60
CA LEU A 113 20.26 -3.40 -12.92
C LEU A 113 20.83 -3.46 -14.34
N ARG A 114 21.34 -4.62 -14.78
CA ARG A 114 21.84 -4.79 -16.16
C ARG A 114 20.73 -4.60 -17.18
N GLU A 115 19.55 -5.16 -16.92
CA GLU A 115 18.39 -5.01 -17.80
C GLU A 115 17.95 -3.55 -17.90
N ALA A 116 17.83 -2.84 -16.77
CA ALA A 116 17.49 -1.41 -16.73
C ALA A 116 18.51 -0.55 -17.50
N CYS A 117 19.81 -0.83 -17.35
CA CYS A 117 20.86 -0.18 -18.11
C CYS A 117 20.76 -0.47 -19.62
N ALA A 118 20.38 -1.70 -20.01
CA ALA A 118 20.26 -2.10 -21.41
C ALA A 118 19.04 -1.47 -22.09
N THR A 119 17.93 -1.29 -21.38
CA THR A 119 16.71 -0.65 -21.89
C THR A 119 16.75 0.87 -21.83
N GLY A 120 17.72 1.45 -21.11
CA GLY A 120 17.82 2.90 -20.90
C GLY A 120 16.80 3.43 -19.88
N ASP A 121 16.26 2.58 -19.01
CA ASP A 121 15.34 2.99 -17.95
C ASP A 121 16.09 3.65 -16.78
N LEU A 122 16.33 4.96 -16.93
CA LEU A 122 17.02 5.77 -15.93
C LEU A 122 16.28 5.81 -14.59
N THR A 123 14.95 5.65 -14.58
CA THR A 123 14.16 5.66 -13.33
C THR A 123 14.45 4.41 -12.53
N ALA A 124 14.45 3.24 -13.18
CA ALA A 124 14.80 1.98 -12.56
C ALA A 124 16.26 1.97 -12.08
N VAL A 125 17.19 2.55 -12.85
CA VAL A 125 18.61 2.68 -12.46
C VAL A 125 18.76 3.53 -11.20
N HIS A 126 18.13 4.71 -11.13
CA HIS A 126 18.18 5.57 -9.93
C HIS A 126 17.53 4.91 -8.71
N ALA A 127 16.38 4.25 -8.90
CA ALA A 127 15.74 3.50 -7.82
C ALA A 127 16.67 2.40 -7.27
N ALA A 128 17.34 1.66 -8.15
CA ALA A 128 18.31 0.63 -7.78
C ALA A 128 19.53 1.23 -7.05
N GLN A 129 20.06 2.37 -7.50
CA GLN A 129 21.15 3.07 -6.80
C GLN A 129 20.78 3.43 -5.37
N ASN A 130 19.55 3.92 -5.14
CA ASN A 130 19.06 4.25 -3.81
C ASN A 130 18.88 3.01 -2.93
N VAL A 131 18.25 1.95 -3.46
CA VAL A 131 18.02 0.69 -2.71
C VAL A 131 19.34 -0.01 -2.36
N LEU A 132 20.33 0.03 -3.25
CA LEU A 132 21.66 -0.56 -3.04
C LEU A 132 22.60 0.33 -2.22
N GLY A 133 22.21 1.56 -1.89
CA GLY A 133 23.06 2.52 -1.17
C GLY A 133 24.26 3.01 -1.97
N LEU A 134 24.17 2.99 -3.30
CA LEU A 134 25.22 3.41 -4.24
C LEU A 134 25.01 4.82 -4.81
N GLY A 135 23.88 5.46 -4.51
CA GLY A 135 23.66 6.88 -4.81
C GLY A 135 24.59 7.76 -3.95
N GLU A 136 25.00 8.91 -4.49
CA GLU A 136 25.74 9.91 -3.71
C GLU A 136 24.97 10.21 -2.41
N SER A 137 25.54 9.81 -1.27
CA SER A 137 25.09 10.36 0.00
C SER A 137 25.36 11.86 -0.08
N PRO A 138 24.37 12.75 0.19
CA PRO A 138 24.68 14.15 0.34
C PRO A 138 25.70 14.23 1.46
N SER A 139 26.93 14.61 1.09
CA SER A 139 28.04 14.91 1.99
C SER A 139 27.50 15.68 3.20
N ARG A 140 27.59 15.07 4.38
CA ARG A 140 27.35 15.71 5.66
C ARG A 140 28.65 16.26 6.20
#